data_AF-A0A3D0MTK6-F1
#
_entry.id   AF-A0A3D0MTK6-F1
#
_cell.length_a   1.000
_cell.length_b   1.000
_cell.length_c   1.000
_cell.angle_alpha   90.00
_cell.angle_beta   90.00
_cell.angle_gamma   90.00
#
_symmetry.space_group_name_H-M   'P 1'
#
loop_
_entity.id
_entity.type
_entity.pdbx_description
1 polymer ?
#
loop_
_entity_poly.entity_id
_entity_poly.type
_entity_poly.pdbx_seq_one_letter_code
_entity_poly.pdbx_strand_id
1 'polypeptide(L)'
;MTGRNRWGSQGSPAFYPYISLLDMDVIRRQMSRRKFDDRIVLGVASRCKWGYPQTLICNPIKRQEPFPTIFWLSCPFLVQKCGELESQQGVKDMESFLSSGVPLQKWVQYHLAHRMIKLSLLSLGTKNFFRKRRRCLWAALQSGGIGGIQNINSFNVKCLHLQMASWLGLGYHPAGTWLARRFHEIDCSTPMQQGCLI
;
A
#
# COMPACT_ATOMS: atom_id res chain seq x y z
N MET A 1 -23.77 18.38 -13.39
CA MET A 1 -22.73 18.68 -14.40
C MET A 1 -21.38 18.28 -13.84
N THR A 2 -20.81 17.25 -14.48
CA THR A 2 -19.40 16.81 -14.54
C THR A 2 -18.59 16.69 -13.25
N GLY A 3 -18.51 15.44 -12.75
CA GLY A 3 -17.58 14.99 -11.74
C GLY A 3 -16.14 15.27 -12.15
N ARG A 4 -15.41 15.98 -11.28
CA ARG A 4 -13.99 16.25 -11.44
C ARG A 4 -13.18 14.98 -11.15
N ASN A 5 -12.29 14.68 -12.08
CA ASN A 5 -11.27 13.65 -12.05
C ASN A 5 -10.61 13.51 -10.68
N ARG A 6 -10.79 12.34 -10.04
CA ARG A 6 -10.26 11.99 -8.71
C ARG A 6 -8.95 11.19 -8.79
N TRP A 7 -8.10 11.51 -9.78
CA TRP A 7 -6.79 10.90 -9.96
C TRP A 7 -5.77 11.99 -10.25
N GLY A 8 -4.78 12.11 -9.36
CA GLY A 8 -3.61 12.97 -9.53
C GLY A 8 -3.61 14.23 -8.65
N SER A 9 -2.96 14.15 -7.49
CA SER A 9 -2.32 15.31 -6.89
C SER A 9 -0.82 15.04 -6.69
N GLN A 10 -0.04 15.47 -7.68
CA GLN A 10 1.31 16.06 -7.67
C GLN A 10 2.33 15.80 -6.54
N GLY A 11 3.53 15.36 -6.97
CA GLY A 11 4.94 15.69 -6.67
C GLY A 11 6.02 14.55 -6.49
N SER A 12 7.24 14.57 -7.00
CA SER A 12 8.17 13.41 -6.86
C SER A 12 8.50 12.93 -5.39
N PRO A 13 9.55 13.34 -4.69
CA PRO A 13 9.48 13.48 -3.21
C PRO A 13 8.56 14.63 -2.75
N ALA A 14 7.60 14.98 -3.61
CA ALA A 14 6.64 16.06 -3.50
C ALA A 14 5.15 15.58 -3.62
N PHE A 15 4.86 14.26 -3.76
CA PHE A 15 3.59 13.54 -4.21
C PHE A 15 3.02 12.89 -2.96
N TYR A 16 3.69 13.04 -1.83
CA TYR A 16 3.32 12.38 -0.59
C TYR A 16 3.13 13.47 0.44
N PRO A 17 1.87 13.88 0.69
CA PRO A 17 1.57 15.02 1.53
C PRO A 17 2.21 14.90 2.91
N TYR A 18 2.61 16.07 3.42
CA TYR A 18 3.11 16.25 4.78
C TYR A 18 2.23 15.50 5.79
N ILE A 19 2.88 14.82 6.73
CA ILE A 19 2.22 14.16 7.84
C ILE A 19 2.11 15.15 9.00
N SER A 20 0.87 15.54 9.31
CA SER A 20 0.60 16.44 10.44
C SER A 20 0.58 15.67 11.77
N LEU A 21 0.64 16.40 12.89
CA LEU A 21 0.43 15.82 14.22
C LEU A 21 -0.97 15.18 14.33
N LEU A 22 -1.99 15.83 13.75
CA LEU A 22 -3.34 15.28 13.68
C LEU A 22 -3.39 13.96 12.90
N ASP A 23 -2.65 13.86 11.80
CA ASP A 23 -2.55 12.61 11.05
C ASP A 23 -1.98 11.50 11.90
N MET A 24 -0.91 11.77 12.66
CA MET A 24 -0.30 10.76 13.53
C MET A 24 -1.26 10.26 14.62
N ASP A 25 -2.08 11.14 15.19
CA ASP A 25 -3.09 10.74 16.18
C ASP A 25 -4.17 9.87 15.57
N VAL A 26 -4.65 10.23 14.38
CA VAL A 26 -5.62 9.42 13.62
C VAL A 26 -5.00 8.08 13.25
N ILE A 27 -3.77 8.05 12.75
CA ILE A 27 -3.06 6.82 12.36
C ILE A 27 -2.90 5.89 13.56
N ARG A 28 -2.49 6.40 14.73
CA ARG A 28 -2.36 5.59 15.95
C ARG A 28 -3.68 4.93 16.34
N ARG A 29 -4.80 5.65 16.19
CA ARG A 29 -6.15 5.09 16.43
C ARG A 29 -6.51 4.03 15.39
N GLN A 30 -6.38 4.35 14.11
CA GLN A 30 -6.64 3.44 12.99
C GLN A 30 -5.84 2.14 13.08
N MET A 31 -4.62 2.22 13.60
CA MET A 31 -3.67 1.11 13.70
C MET A 31 -3.66 0.42 15.07
N SER A 32 -4.49 0.87 16.03
CA SER A 32 -4.46 0.45 17.45
C SER A 32 -4.60 -1.06 17.66
N ARG A 33 -5.34 -1.76 16.80
CA ARG A 33 -5.55 -3.22 16.86
C ARG A 33 -4.45 -4.04 16.17
N ARG A 34 -3.33 -3.42 15.79
CA ARG A 34 -2.28 -4.03 14.95
C ARG A 34 -0.91 -3.83 15.59
N LYS A 35 0.06 -4.68 15.23
CA LYS A 35 1.48 -4.52 15.62
C LYS A 35 2.12 -3.34 14.87
N PHE A 36 1.73 -2.13 15.24
CA PHE A 36 2.12 -0.88 14.62
C PHE A 36 3.33 -0.24 15.33
N ASP A 37 4.18 0.41 14.55
CA ASP A 37 5.32 1.20 15.03
C ASP A 37 5.30 2.48 14.21
N ASP A 38 5.06 3.61 14.88
CA ASP A 38 4.81 4.89 14.22
C ASP A 38 6.06 5.43 13.49
N ARG A 39 7.25 5.05 13.95
CA ARG A 39 8.54 5.37 13.32
C ARG A 39 8.70 4.82 11.91
N ILE A 40 7.87 3.86 11.49
CA ILE A 40 7.93 3.38 10.11
C ILE A 40 7.18 4.30 9.16
N VAL A 41 6.32 5.19 9.65
CA VAL A 41 5.51 6.04 8.77
C VAL A 41 6.37 7.17 8.22
N LEU A 42 6.47 7.24 6.89
CA LEU A 42 7.16 8.31 6.18
C LEU A 42 6.19 9.39 5.66
N GLY A 43 4.91 9.05 5.49
CA GLY A 43 3.90 9.97 4.99
C GLY A 43 2.55 9.31 4.74
N VAL A 44 1.62 10.07 4.19
CA VAL A 44 0.28 9.61 3.81
C VAL A 44 0.20 9.57 2.28
N ALA A 45 -0.01 8.38 1.70
CA ALA A 45 -0.10 8.19 0.25
C ALA A 45 -1.47 8.57 -0.32
N SER A 46 -2.53 8.35 0.45
CA SER A 46 -3.89 8.69 0.05
C SER A 46 -4.75 9.06 1.26
N ARG A 47 -5.73 9.94 1.02
CA ARG A 47 -6.68 10.42 2.02
C ARG A 47 -8.11 10.17 1.53
N CYS A 48 -9.01 9.89 2.47
CA CYS A 48 -10.43 9.77 2.15
C CYS A 48 -11.07 11.15 1.92
N LYS A 49 -12.33 11.19 1.49
CA LYS A 49 -13.11 12.43 1.33
C LYS A 49 -13.20 13.31 2.60
N TRP A 50 -12.95 12.74 3.78
CA TRP A 50 -12.93 13.44 5.07
C TRP A 50 -11.55 14.01 5.44
N GLY A 51 -10.54 13.81 4.59
CA GLY A 51 -9.17 14.25 4.83
C GLY A 51 -8.31 13.28 5.65
N TYR A 52 -8.88 12.19 6.18
CA TYR A 52 -8.14 11.24 7.02
C TYR A 52 -7.27 10.27 6.19
N PRO A 53 -6.12 9.82 6.75
CA PRO A 53 -5.25 8.84 6.09
C PRO A 53 -5.99 7.55 5.72
N GLN A 54 -5.85 7.12 4.47
CA GLN A 54 -6.29 5.81 3.99
C GLN A 54 -5.13 4.85 3.82
N THR A 55 -4.06 5.34 3.19
CA THR A 55 -2.85 4.57 2.92
C THR A 55 -1.65 5.35 3.42
N LEU A 56 -0.79 4.67 4.16
CA LEU A 56 0.49 5.19 4.65
C LEU A 56 1.61 4.81 3.72
N ILE A 57 2.67 5.62 3.72
CA ILE A 57 3.97 5.25 3.15
C ILE A 57 4.87 4.80 4.28
N CYS A 58 5.49 3.64 4.11
CA CYS A 58 6.30 3.03 5.14
C CYS A 58 7.77 2.97 4.75
N ASN A 59 8.62 3.18 5.77
CA ASN A 59 10.05 2.94 5.69
C ASN A 59 10.27 1.46 5.37
N PRO A 60 11.01 1.13 4.30
CA PRO A 60 11.30 -0.25 3.94
C PRO A 60 12.14 -1.00 4.98
N ILE A 61 12.61 -0.34 6.04
CA ILE A 61 13.36 -0.94 7.15
C ILE A 61 12.64 -0.69 8.48
N LYS A 62 12.42 -1.75 9.25
CA LYS A 62 11.94 -1.70 10.63
C LYS A 62 12.93 -2.44 11.52
N ARG A 63 13.54 -1.74 12.48
CA ARG A 63 14.51 -2.32 13.44
C ARG A 63 15.63 -3.14 12.76
N GLN A 64 16.22 -2.60 11.69
CA GLN A 64 17.25 -3.24 10.87
C GLN A 64 16.81 -4.48 10.07
N GLU A 65 15.51 -4.77 10.01
CA GLU A 65 14.93 -5.81 9.16
C GLU A 65 14.13 -5.21 8.01
N PRO A 66 14.08 -5.86 6.82
CA PRO A 66 13.22 -5.44 5.72
C PRO A 66 11.74 -5.44 6.13
N PHE A 67 11.09 -4.29 5.97
CA PHE A 67 9.64 -4.17 6.05
C PHE A 67 9.03 -4.44 4.66
N PRO A 68 8.08 -5.38 4.53
CA PRO A 68 7.71 -5.93 3.23
C PRO A 68 6.89 -4.98 2.36
N THR A 69 6.20 -4.00 2.95
CA THR A 69 5.29 -3.12 2.21
C THR A 69 5.72 -1.66 2.30
N ILE A 70 5.63 -0.95 1.17
CA ILE A 70 5.81 0.50 1.11
C ILE A 70 4.48 1.25 1.26
N PHE A 71 3.36 0.60 0.93
CA PHE A 71 2.01 1.15 1.11
C PHE A 71 1.27 0.33 2.15
N TRP A 72 0.74 0.99 3.19
CA TRP A 72 0.02 0.31 4.26
C TRP A 72 -1.37 0.88 4.45
N LEU A 73 -2.40 0.08 4.18
CA LEU A 73 -3.79 0.44 4.41
C LEU A 73 -4.02 0.67 5.92
N SER A 74 -4.41 1.88 6.30
CA SER A 74 -4.72 2.26 7.68
C SER A 74 -6.22 2.46 7.90
N CYS A 75 -6.97 2.94 6.90
CA CYS A 75 -8.41 3.21 7.04
C CYS A 75 -9.20 1.97 7.52
N PRO A 76 -9.85 2.02 8.69
CA PRO A 76 -10.57 0.88 9.26
C PRO A 76 -11.69 0.36 8.36
N PHE A 77 -12.41 1.26 7.69
CA PHE A 77 -13.48 0.89 6.74
C PHE A 77 -12.95 0.05 5.58
N LEU A 78 -11.85 0.48 4.96
CA LEU A 78 -11.24 -0.27 3.85
C LEU A 78 -10.61 -1.56 4.35
N VAL A 79 -10.00 -1.57 5.54
CA VAL A 79 -9.48 -2.79 6.16
C VAL A 79 -10.61 -3.80 6.37
N GLN A 80 -11.75 -3.38 6.92
CA GLN A 80 -12.92 -4.24 7.09
C GLN A 80 -13.43 -4.76 5.74
N LYS A 81 -13.60 -3.89 4.74
CA LYS A 81 -14.08 -4.28 3.41
C LYS A 81 -13.13 -5.26 2.71
N CYS A 82 -11.81 -5.06 2.84
CA CYS A 82 -10.83 -6.02 2.36
C CYS A 82 -10.98 -7.37 3.07
N GLY A 83 -11.14 -7.38 4.40
CA GLY A 83 -11.36 -8.60 5.17
C GLY A 83 -12.65 -9.35 4.81
N GLU A 84 -13.76 -8.63 4.61
CA GLU A 84 -15.04 -9.19 4.14
C GLU A 84 -14.89 -9.83 2.76
N LEU A 85 -14.20 -9.17 1.83
CA LEU A 85 -14.01 -9.70 0.49
C LEU A 85 -13.00 -10.86 0.47
N GLU A 86 -11.98 -10.83 1.33
CA GLU A 86 -11.03 -11.94 1.51
C GLU A 86 -11.71 -13.21 2.04
N SER A 87 -12.65 -13.09 2.99
CA SER A 87 -13.40 -14.24 3.50
C SER A 87 -14.28 -14.89 2.42
N GLN A 88 -14.69 -14.11 1.41
CA GLN A 88 -15.41 -14.54 0.22
C GLN A 88 -14.49 -15.02 -0.92
N GLN A 89 -13.24 -15.41 -0.62
CA GLN A 89 -12.24 -15.84 -1.61
C GLN A 89 -11.78 -14.75 -2.59
N GLY A 90 -11.91 -13.46 -2.24
CA GLY A 90 -11.57 -12.35 -3.12
C GLY A 90 -10.11 -12.30 -3.61
N VAL A 91 -9.18 -12.94 -2.89
CA VAL A 91 -7.78 -13.12 -3.37
C VAL A 91 -7.75 -14.02 -4.61
N LYS A 92 -8.40 -15.18 -4.55
CA LYS A 92 -8.48 -16.12 -5.68
C LYS A 92 -9.23 -15.51 -6.86
N ASP A 93 -10.30 -14.76 -6.59
CA ASP A 93 -11.03 -14.02 -7.62
C ASP A 93 -10.13 -13.01 -8.35
N MET A 94 -9.28 -12.27 -7.62
CA MET A 94 -8.34 -11.33 -8.22
C MET A 94 -7.26 -12.07 -9.03
N GLU A 95 -6.72 -13.17 -8.52
CA GLU A 95 -5.75 -13.99 -9.26
C GLU A 95 -6.35 -14.55 -10.56
N SER A 96 -7.61 -15.00 -10.52
CA SER A 96 -8.36 -15.45 -11.70
C SER A 96 -8.58 -14.32 -12.71
N PHE A 97 -8.96 -13.13 -12.23
CA PHE A 97 -9.10 -11.94 -13.07
C PHE A 97 -7.78 -11.56 -13.74
N LEU A 98 -6.68 -11.55 -12.98
CA LEU A 98 -5.35 -11.26 -13.50
C LEU A 98 -4.93 -12.29 -14.56
N SER A 99 -5.12 -13.58 -14.26
CA SER A 99 -4.71 -14.68 -15.15
C SER A 99 -5.48 -14.72 -16.47
N SER A 100 -6.76 -14.31 -16.44
CA SER A 100 -7.62 -14.33 -17.63
C SER A 100 -7.54 -13.06 -18.49
N GLY A 101 -7.25 -11.91 -17.89
CA GLY A 101 -7.42 -10.61 -18.58
C GLY A 101 -6.21 -9.69 -18.59
N VAL A 102 -5.14 -10.01 -17.84
CA VAL A 102 -3.98 -9.12 -17.70
C VAL A 102 -2.73 -9.79 -18.26
N PRO A 103 -1.99 -9.14 -19.19
CA PRO A 103 -0.69 -9.63 -19.62
C PRO A 103 0.28 -9.72 -18.44
N LEU A 104 0.98 -10.85 -18.29
CA LEU A 104 1.92 -11.08 -17.19
C LEU A 104 2.99 -9.97 -17.09
N GLN A 105 3.39 -9.39 -18.22
CA GLN A 105 4.34 -8.28 -18.27
C GLN A 105 3.87 -7.06 -17.46
N LYS A 106 2.56 -6.74 -17.46
CA LYS A 106 2.02 -5.61 -16.67
C LYS A 106 2.14 -5.88 -15.16
N TRP A 107 1.94 -7.12 -14.75
CA TRP A 107 2.13 -7.54 -13.36
C TRP A 107 3.60 -7.51 -12.93
N VAL A 108 4.50 -8.02 -13.79
CA VAL A 108 5.95 -7.92 -13.57
C VAL A 108 6.36 -6.45 -13.44
N GLN A 109 5.95 -5.59 -14.37
CA GLN A 109 6.22 -4.15 -14.32
C GLN A 109 5.70 -3.50 -13.03
N TYR A 110 4.51 -3.88 -12.57
CA TYR A 110 3.95 -3.40 -11.32
C TYR A 110 4.79 -3.78 -10.10
N HIS A 111 5.32 -5.02 -10.05
CA HIS A 111 6.26 -5.42 -9.00
C HIS A 111 7.61 -4.70 -9.11
N LEU A 112 8.11 -4.45 -10.32
CA LEU A 112 9.34 -3.68 -10.53
C LEU A 112 9.18 -2.23 -10.05
N ALA A 113 8.03 -1.60 -10.30
CA ALA A 113 7.72 -0.27 -9.78
C ALA A 113 7.80 -0.22 -8.25
N HIS A 114 7.26 -1.23 -7.56
CA HIS A 114 7.38 -1.35 -6.11
C HIS A 114 8.83 -1.49 -5.64
N ARG A 115 9.66 -2.28 -6.35
CA ARG A 115 11.09 -2.40 -6.04
C ARG A 115 11.80 -1.05 -6.17
N MET A 116 11.52 -0.31 -7.25
CA MET A 116 12.12 1.01 -7.49
C MET A 116 11.75 2.01 -6.39
N ILE A 117 10.47 2.12 -6.03
CA ILE A 117 10.01 3.03 -4.97
C ILE A 117 10.59 2.62 -3.63
N LYS A 118 10.58 1.33 -3.31
CA LYS A 118 11.19 0.81 -2.08
C LYS A 118 12.66 1.20 -1.96
N LEU A 119 13.43 1.05 -3.03
CA LEU A 119 14.84 1.42 -3.03
C LEU A 119 15.05 2.94 -3.04
N SER A 120 14.14 3.73 -3.59
CA SER A 120 14.25 5.20 -3.57
C SER A 120 14.02 5.78 -2.17
N LEU A 121 13.22 5.12 -1.34
CA LEU A 121 12.96 5.51 0.05
C LEU A 121 14.14 5.26 1.01
N LEU A 122 15.19 4.55 0.57
CA LEU A 122 16.36 4.26 1.40
C LEU A 122 17.48 5.28 1.21
N SER A 123 18.03 5.77 2.33
CA SER A 123 19.23 6.59 2.33
C SER A 123 20.45 5.84 1.77
N LEU A 124 21.44 6.56 1.26
CA LEU A 124 22.69 5.96 0.78
C LEU A 124 23.43 5.21 1.90
N GLY A 125 23.39 5.74 3.14
CA GLY A 125 23.95 5.08 4.32
C GLY A 125 23.29 3.73 4.61
N THR A 126 21.95 3.68 4.57
CA THR A 126 21.19 2.44 4.76
C THR A 126 21.51 1.42 3.66
N LYS A 127 21.53 1.84 2.39
CA LYS A 127 21.91 0.96 1.27
C LYS A 127 23.31 0.37 1.46
N ASN A 128 24.28 1.20 1.84
CA ASN A 128 25.66 0.76 2.09
C ASN A 128 25.77 -0.19 3.28
N PHE A 129 25.03 0.06 4.36
CA PHE A 129 24.99 -0.83 5.52
C PHE A 129 24.50 -2.23 5.13
N PHE A 130 23.33 -2.33 4.49
CA PHE A 130 22.78 -3.63 4.09
C PHE A 130 23.67 -4.36 3.08
N ARG A 131 24.18 -3.63 2.06
CA ARG A 131 25.08 -4.19 1.04
C ARG A 131 26.37 -4.79 1.65
N LYS A 132 26.94 -4.15 2.67
CA LYS A 132 28.21 -4.59 3.30
C LYS A 132 28.01 -5.58 4.44
N ARG A 133 27.00 -5.38 5.30
CA ARG A 133 26.85 -6.09 6.57
C ARG A 133 25.73 -7.13 6.59
N ARG A 134 24.75 -7.06 5.67
CA ARG A 134 23.55 -7.93 5.66
C ARG A 134 23.17 -8.36 4.23
N ARG A 135 24.10 -9.01 3.51
CA ARG A 135 23.98 -9.32 2.07
C ARG A 135 22.70 -10.08 1.70
N CYS A 136 22.30 -11.08 2.48
CA CYS A 136 21.08 -11.84 2.19
C CYS A 136 19.81 -10.98 2.31
N LEU A 137 19.75 -10.10 3.31
CA LEU A 137 18.64 -9.17 3.46
C LEU A 137 18.64 -8.09 2.38
N TRP A 138 19.83 -7.65 1.96
CA TRP A 138 19.97 -6.74 0.83
C TRP A 138 19.39 -7.37 -0.46
N ALA A 139 19.75 -8.61 -0.75
CA ALA A 139 19.21 -9.34 -1.90
C ALA A 139 17.67 -9.44 -1.83
N ALA A 140 17.13 -9.88 -0.69
CA ALA A 140 15.68 -9.98 -0.49
C ALA A 140 14.94 -8.65 -0.64
N LEU A 141 15.57 -7.53 -0.23
CA LEU A 141 15.02 -6.19 -0.35
C LEU A 141 15.00 -5.72 -1.81
N GLN A 142 16.04 -6.04 -2.58
CA GLN A 142 16.11 -5.73 -4.02
C GLN A 142 15.14 -6.57 -4.86
N SER A 143 14.98 -7.86 -4.53
CA SER A 143 14.16 -8.78 -5.31
C SER A 143 12.69 -8.83 -4.85
N GLY A 144 12.36 -8.40 -3.64
CA GLY A 144 10.98 -8.39 -3.17
C GLY A 144 10.13 -7.32 -3.87
N GLY A 145 9.08 -7.72 -4.58
CA GLY A 145 8.08 -6.82 -5.15
C GLY A 145 7.10 -6.28 -4.09
N ILE A 146 5.83 -6.09 -4.49
CA ILE A 146 4.75 -5.71 -3.57
C ILE A 146 4.65 -6.73 -2.42
N GLY A 147 4.58 -6.23 -1.18
CA GLY A 147 4.55 -7.06 0.03
C GLY A 147 5.74 -8.02 0.17
N GLY A 148 6.84 -7.82 -0.54
CA GLY A 148 8.00 -8.73 -0.52
C GLY A 148 7.81 -10.03 -1.29
N ILE A 149 6.86 -10.10 -2.23
CA ILE A 149 6.71 -11.25 -3.14
C ILE A 149 7.98 -11.42 -3.98
N GLN A 150 8.58 -12.62 -3.93
CA GLN A 150 9.83 -12.94 -4.62
C GLN A 150 9.59 -13.42 -6.05
N ASN A 151 8.65 -14.36 -6.24
CA ASN A 151 8.27 -14.83 -7.57
C ASN A 151 7.24 -13.86 -8.20
N ILE A 152 7.72 -13.01 -9.09
CA ILE A 152 6.87 -12.01 -9.79
C ILE A 152 6.43 -12.49 -11.18
N ASN A 153 6.91 -13.64 -11.63
CA ASN A 153 6.58 -14.24 -12.92
C ASN A 153 5.32 -15.12 -12.83
N SER A 154 4.52 -14.93 -11.78
CA SER A 154 3.23 -15.57 -11.57
C SER A 154 2.30 -14.61 -10.83
N PHE A 155 0.99 -14.70 -11.09
CA PHE A 155 -0.03 -13.93 -10.40
C PHE A 155 -0.25 -14.49 -9.00
N ASN A 156 0.56 -14.03 -8.05
CA ASN A 156 0.41 -14.35 -6.64
C ASN A 156 -0.06 -13.12 -5.87
N VAL A 157 -1.30 -13.12 -5.41
CA VAL A 157 -1.87 -12.04 -4.62
C VAL A 157 -1.79 -12.42 -3.14
N LYS A 158 -1.00 -11.69 -2.35
CA LYS A 158 -0.89 -11.95 -0.90
C LYS A 158 -2.19 -11.68 -0.13
N CYS A 159 -2.70 -10.45 -0.23
CA CYS A 159 -3.93 -10.02 0.42
C CYS A 159 -4.49 -8.78 -0.27
N LEU A 160 -5.80 -8.58 -0.20
CA LEU A 160 -6.50 -7.43 -0.76
C LEU A 160 -6.14 -6.13 -0.03
N HIS A 161 -5.81 -6.20 1.26
CA HIS A 161 -5.33 -5.04 2.02
C HIS A 161 -4.10 -4.41 1.38
N LEU A 162 -3.15 -5.26 0.96
CA LEU A 162 -1.91 -4.84 0.30
C LEU A 162 -2.19 -4.27 -1.09
N GLN A 163 -3.05 -4.93 -1.86
CA GLN A 163 -3.39 -4.50 -3.22
C GLN A 163 -4.18 -3.18 -3.21
N MET A 164 -5.13 -3.04 -2.30
CA MET A 164 -5.90 -1.81 -2.08
C MET A 164 -4.98 -0.66 -1.66
N ALA A 165 -4.11 -0.88 -0.67
CA ALA A 165 -3.13 0.13 -0.25
C ALA A 165 -2.30 0.62 -1.43
N SER A 166 -1.75 -0.32 -2.20
CA SER A 166 -0.89 0.03 -3.32
C SER A 166 -1.62 0.69 -4.48
N TRP A 167 -2.83 0.23 -4.81
CA TRP A 167 -3.65 0.88 -5.84
C TRP A 167 -3.95 2.33 -5.48
N LEU A 168 -4.34 2.60 -4.23
CA LEU A 168 -4.59 3.96 -3.75
C LEU A 168 -3.31 4.80 -3.70
N GLY A 169 -2.18 4.21 -3.28
CA GLY A 169 -0.92 4.92 -3.16
C GLY A 169 -0.23 5.24 -4.49
N LEU A 170 -0.39 4.38 -5.49
CA LEU A 170 0.19 4.56 -6.83
C LEU A 170 -0.78 5.22 -7.82
N GLY A 171 -2.08 5.20 -7.54
CA GLY A 171 -3.12 5.58 -8.50
C GLY A 171 -3.28 4.60 -9.67
N TYR A 172 -2.57 3.46 -9.66
CA TYR A 172 -2.60 2.45 -10.70
C TYR A 172 -2.44 1.05 -10.12
N HIS A 173 -3.15 0.07 -10.70
CA HIS A 173 -3.02 -1.35 -10.39
C HIS A 173 -3.40 -2.18 -11.63
N PRO A 174 -2.70 -3.29 -11.96
CA PRO A 174 -3.06 -4.14 -13.10
C PRO A 174 -4.50 -4.70 -13.03
N ALA A 175 -4.94 -5.07 -11.82
CA ALA A 175 -6.35 -5.38 -11.49
C ALA A 175 -7.20 -4.15 -11.09
N GLY A 176 -6.84 -2.94 -11.50
CA GLY A 176 -7.51 -1.71 -11.06
C GLY A 176 -9.01 -1.65 -11.40
N THR A 177 -9.40 -2.19 -12.56
CA THR A 177 -10.82 -2.30 -12.94
C THR A 177 -11.59 -3.31 -12.07
N TRP A 178 -10.95 -4.41 -11.68
CA TRP A 178 -11.51 -5.36 -10.73
C TRP A 178 -11.69 -4.72 -9.35
N LEU A 179 -10.67 -4.00 -8.87
CA LEU A 179 -10.74 -3.28 -7.59
C LEU A 179 -11.86 -2.23 -7.62
N ALA A 180 -11.95 -1.41 -8.67
CA ALA A 180 -13.01 -0.41 -8.81
C ALA A 180 -14.42 -1.02 -8.85
N ARG A 181 -14.58 -2.23 -9.43
CA ARG A 181 -15.86 -2.94 -9.46
C ARG A 181 -16.24 -3.53 -8.10
N ARG A 182 -15.28 -4.07 -7.34
CA ARG A 182 -15.55 -4.67 -6.03
C ARG A 182 -15.66 -3.65 -4.89
N PHE A 183 -15.03 -2.50 -5.05
CA PHE A 183 -15.03 -1.40 -4.08
C PHE A 183 -15.69 -0.15 -4.68
N HIS A 184 -17.02 -0.21 -4.84
CA HIS A 184 -17.83 0.92 -5.34
C HIS A 184 -17.64 2.19 -4.51
N GLU A 185 -17.50 2.02 -3.20
CA GLU A 185 -17.18 3.09 -2.25
C GLU A 185 -15.84 2.81 -1.58
N ILE A 186 -14.91 3.75 -1.73
CA ILE A 186 -13.61 3.72 -1.04
C ILE A 186 -13.60 4.58 0.23
N ASP A 187 -14.65 5.39 0.42
CA ASP A 187 -14.82 6.30 1.55
C ASP A 187 -16.03 5.87 2.37
N CYS A 188 -15.89 5.84 3.69
CA CYS A 188 -17.03 5.58 4.57
C CYS A 188 -18.09 6.70 4.54
N SER A 189 -19.31 6.36 4.92
CA SER A 189 -20.40 7.32 5.16
C SER A 189 -20.13 8.22 6.36
N THR A 190 -19.61 7.68 7.47
CA THR A 190 -19.20 8.45 8.65
C THR A 190 -17.89 7.91 9.26
N PRO A 191 -16.92 8.77 9.62
CA PRO A 191 -15.67 8.32 10.25
C PRO A 191 -15.86 7.71 11.66
N MET A 192 -16.78 8.25 12.46
CA MET A 192 -17.00 7.83 13.86
C MET A 192 -17.47 6.38 13.97
N GLN A 193 -18.47 5.97 13.15
CA GLN A 193 -19.00 4.61 13.18
C GLN A 193 -17.96 3.55 12.77
N GLN A 194 -16.93 3.96 12.03
CA GLN A 194 -15.85 3.08 11.55
C GLN A 194 -14.64 3.06 12.50
N GLY A 195 -14.73 3.71 13.66
CA GLY A 195 -13.60 3.80 14.61
C GLY A 195 -12.42 4.60 14.06
N CYS A 196 -12.65 5.45 13.06
CA CYS A 196 -11.63 6.35 12.50
C CYS A 196 -11.42 7.58 13.40
N LEU A 197 -12.49 8.04 14.05
CA LEU A 197 -12.52 9.11 15.06
C LEU A 197 -13.39 8.70 16.25
N ILE A 198 -13.21 9.39 17.38
CA ILE A 198 -14.17 9.36 18.50
C ILE A 198 -15.38 10.19 18.11
#